data_AF-A0A3B0P9S9-F1
#
_entry.id   AF-A0A3B0P9S9-F1
#
_cell.length_a   1.000
_cell.length_b   1.000
_cell.length_c   1.000
_cell.angle_alpha   90.00
_cell.angle_beta   90.00
_cell.angle_gamma   90.00
#
_symmetry.space_group_name_H-M   'P 1'
#
loop_
_entity.id
_entity.type
_entity.pdbx_description
1 polymer ?
#
loop_
_entity_poly.entity_id
_entity_poly.type
_entity_poly.pdbx_seq_one_letter_code
_entity_poly.pdbx_strand_id
1 'polypeptide(L)'
;MKIQTFEHFKKMLPKTTFKNLIGQQYRIKKDEEEITKIQEACLISLQAFEELKKLLEEGMTELEASNKLGYLMRLFGAEKESFESIVAFGPNTAEPHHHPTNRKLADGDIVKVDFGAQFEGW
;
A
#
# COMPACT_ATOMS: atom_id res chain seq x y z
N MET A 1 -16.04 0.25 14.44
CA MET A 1 -16.42 -0.67 15.53
C MET A 1 -17.45 -1.66 15.01
N LYS A 2 -17.34 -2.96 15.31
CA LYS A 2 -18.34 -3.97 14.90
C LYS A 2 -19.63 -3.82 15.72
N ILE A 3 -20.79 -4.16 15.15
CA ILE A 3 -22.09 -4.06 15.82
C ILE A 3 -22.11 -4.88 17.13
N GLN A 4 -21.58 -6.10 17.10
CA GLN A 4 -21.51 -6.96 18.29
C GLN A 4 -20.72 -6.31 19.43
N THR A 5 -19.59 -5.66 19.12
CA THR A 5 -18.79 -4.90 20.10
C THR A 5 -19.58 -3.73 20.67
N PHE A 6 -20.31 -3.01 19.82
CA PHE A 6 -21.13 -1.89 20.26
C PHE A 6 -22.27 -2.32 21.20
N GLU A 7 -22.97 -3.40 20.86
CA GLU A 7 -24.02 -3.96 21.70
C GLU A 7 -23.48 -4.50 23.03
N HIS A 8 -22.27 -5.05 23.04
CA HIS A 8 -21.58 -5.42 24.27
C HIS A 8 -21.32 -4.20 25.17
N PHE A 9 -20.84 -3.08 24.60
CA PHE A 9 -20.65 -1.85 25.37
C PHE A 9 -21.94 -1.25 25.92
N LYS A 10 -23.04 -1.29 25.17
CA LYS A 10 -24.35 -0.85 25.69
C LYS A 10 -24.80 -1.64 26.92
N LYS A 11 -24.55 -2.95 26.93
CA LYS A 11 -24.86 -3.81 28.09
C LYS A 11 -24.01 -3.45 29.30
N MET A 12 -22.71 -3.17 29.10
CA MET A 12 -21.80 -2.78 30.18
C MET A 12 -22.06 -1.38 30.73
N LEU A 13 -22.52 -0.46 29.87
CA LEU A 13 -22.73 0.96 30.20
C LEU A 13 -24.19 1.37 29.91
N PRO A 14 -25.18 0.78 30.61
CA PRO A 14 -26.59 0.94 30.27
C PRO A 14 -27.14 2.35 30.53
N LYS A 15 -26.44 3.15 31.34
CA LYS A 15 -26.82 4.54 31.68
C LYS A 15 -26.09 5.59 30.83
N THR A 16 -25.28 5.16 29.86
CA THR A 16 -24.47 6.07 29.03
C THR A 16 -25.12 6.33 27.69
N THR A 17 -25.01 7.58 27.22
CA THR A 17 -25.36 7.93 25.84
C THR A 17 -24.15 7.80 24.94
N PHE A 18 -24.22 6.94 23.93
CA PHE A 18 -23.17 6.82 22.92
C PHE A 18 -23.44 7.80 21.79
N LYS A 19 -22.42 8.61 21.44
CA LYS A 19 -22.47 9.52 20.29
C LYS A 19 -21.52 9.03 19.21
N ASN A 20 -21.97 9.08 17.97
CA ASN A 20 -21.09 8.83 16.83
C ASN A 20 -20.16 10.03 16.63
N LEU A 21 -18.88 9.76 16.38
CA LEU A 21 -17.87 10.78 16.10
C LEU A 21 -17.29 10.56 14.71
N ILE A 22 -17.32 11.61 13.89
CA ILE A 22 -16.70 11.61 12.56
C ILE A 22 -15.25 12.06 12.73
N GLY A 23 -14.36 11.11 13.03
CA GLY A 23 -12.95 11.40 13.32
C GLY A 23 -12.10 11.79 12.11
N GLN A 24 -12.54 11.50 10.88
CA GLN A 24 -11.76 11.73 9.66
C GLN A 24 -11.32 13.19 9.48
N GLN A 25 -12.17 14.15 9.86
CA GLN A 25 -11.86 15.58 9.71
C GLN A 25 -10.58 16.00 10.46
N TYR A 26 -10.24 15.29 11.54
CA TYR A 26 -9.04 15.58 12.33
C TYR A 26 -7.76 14.97 11.75
N ARG A 27 -7.84 14.15 10.69
CA ARG A 27 -6.68 13.50 10.04
C ARG A 27 -6.39 14.01 8.63
N ILE A 28 -7.21 14.95 8.11
CA ILE A 28 -7.05 15.44 6.74
C ILE A 28 -5.78 16.29 6.63
N LYS A 29 -5.62 17.25 7.54
CA LYS A 29 -4.44 18.10 7.65
C LYS A 29 -3.41 17.41 8.52
N LYS A 30 -2.20 17.22 7.98
CA LYS A 30 -1.09 16.60 8.69
C LYS A 30 -0.27 17.66 9.39
N ASP A 31 0.26 17.34 10.55
CA ASP A 31 1.32 18.12 11.17
C ASP A 31 2.68 17.84 10.51
N GLU A 32 3.71 18.56 10.94
CA GLU A 32 5.07 18.47 10.37
C GLU A 32 5.71 17.09 10.60
N GLU A 33 5.41 16.43 11.73
CA GLU A 33 5.94 15.11 12.05
C GLU A 33 5.30 14.05 11.15
N GLU A 34 3.98 14.09 10.98
CA GLU A 34 3.24 13.22 10.08
C GLU A 34 3.70 13.40 8.62
N ILE A 35 3.93 14.64 8.18
CA ILE A 35 4.46 14.92 6.83
C ILE A 35 5.86 14.31 6.67
N THR A 36 6.72 14.44 7.66
CA THR A 36 8.08 13.86 7.62
C THR A 36 8.03 12.34 7.47
N LYS A 37 7.11 11.66 8.17
CA LYS A 37 6.94 10.20 8.05
C LYS A 37 6.41 9.79 6.68
N ILE A 38 5.46 10.54 6.12
CA ILE A 38 4.96 10.31 4.75
C ILE A 38 6.10 10.48 3.73
N GLN A 39 6.95 11.49 3.91
CA GLN A 39 8.10 11.71 3.03
C GLN A 39 9.07 10.53 3.08
N GLU A 40 9.35 10.00 4.28
CA GLU A 40 10.21 8.83 4.44
C GLU A 40 9.61 7.58 3.77
N ALA A 41 8.30 7.33 3.97
CA ALA A 41 7.60 6.25 3.27
C ALA A 41 7.71 6.39 1.73
N CYS A 42 7.59 7.61 1.20
CA CYS A 42 7.79 7.88 -0.22
C CYS A 42 9.24 7.62 -0.66
N LEU A 43 10.23 8.02 0.12
CA LEU A 43 11.65 7.79 -0.19
C LEU A 43 12.00 6.30 -0.25
N ILE A 44 11.54 5.53 0.74
CA ILE A 44 11.69 4.06 0.78
C ILE A 44 11.04 3.43 -0.47
N SER A 45 9.83 3.89 -0.81
CA SER A 45 9.11 3.41 -2.00
C SER A 45 9.94 3.68 -3.27
N LEU A 46 10.41 4.92 -3.45
CA LEU A 46 11.19 5.31 -4.62
C LEU A 46 12.51 4.53 -4.73
N GLN A 47 13.22 4.32 -3.61
CA GLN A 47 14.45 3.50 -3.59
C GLN A 47 14.16 2.05 -4.04
N ALA A 48 13.10 1.44 -3.53
CA ALA A 48 12.68 0.10 -3.94
C ALA A 48 12.33 0.03 -5.43
N PHE A 49 11.65 1.05 -5.96
CA PHE A 49 11.30 1.13 -7.37
C PHE A 49 12.53 1.30 -8.28
N GLU A 50 13.51 2.11 -7.87
CA GLU A 50 14.77 2.26 -8.59
C GLU A 50 15.55 0.94 -8.68
N GLU A 51 15.56 0.14 -7.61
CA GLU A 51 16.16 -1.20 -7.65
C GLU A 51 15.33 -2.17 -8.49
N LEU A 52 13.99 -2.16 -8.37
CA LEU A 52 13.13 -3.02 -9.18
C LEU A 52 13.37 -2.83 -10.67
N LYS A 53 13.49 -1.58 -11.14
CA LYS A 53 13.75 -1.27 -12.56
C LYS A 53 15.01 -1.97 -13.10
N LYS A 54 16.03 -2.16 -12.27
CA LYS A 54 17.27 -2.84 -12.64
C LYS A 54 17.12 -4.36 -12.70
N LEU A 55 16.10 -4.90 -12.02
CA LEU A 55 15.81 -6.32 -11.94
C LEU A 55 14.78 -6.78 -12.97
N LEU A 56 13.99 -5.87 -13.54
CA LEU A 56 13.01 -6.20 -14.57
C LEU A 56 13.71 -6.76 -15.82
N GLU A 57 13.29 -7.95 -16.24
CA GLU A 57 13.81 -8.63 -17.41
C GLU A 57 12.69 -9.37 -18.14
N GLU A 58 12.87 -9.57 -19.45
CA GLU A 58 11.93 -10.33 -20.26
C GLU A 58 11.73 -11.74 -19.67
N GLY A 59 10.47 -12.16 -19.59
CA GLY A 59 10.12 -13.44 -18.98
C GLY A 59 9.80 -13.39 -17.49
N MET A 60 10.15 -12.31 -16.76
CA MET A 60 9.73 -12.10 -15.38
C MET A 60 8.20 -11.93 -15.32
N THR A 61 7.55 -12.59 -14.36
CA THR A 61 6.11 -12.45 -14.14
C THR A 61 5.78 -11.19 -13.33
N GLU A 62 4.56 -10.67 -13.52
CA GLU A 62 4.04 -9.56 -12.70
C GLU A 62 4.13 -9.89 -11.20
N LEU A 63 3.78 -11.12 -10.81
CA LEU A 63 3.83 -11.59 -9.43
C LEU A 63 5.26 -11.60 -8.87
N GLU A 64 6.25 -12.05 -9.65
CA GLU A 64 7.66 -12.01 -9.24
C GLU A 64 8.15 -10.57 -9.04
N ALA A 65 7.80 -9.67 -9.96
CA ALA A 65 8.15 -8.25 -9.84
C ALA A 65 7.50 -7.61 -8.61
N SER A 66 6.21 -7.90 -8.34
CA SER A 66 5.49 -7.42 -7.15
C SER A 66 6.14 -7.92 -5.86
N ASN A 67 6.47 -9.21 -5.78
CA ASN A 67 7.10 -9.79 -4.60
C ASN A 67 8.51 -9.21 -4.35
N LYS A 68 9.29 -9.00 -5.42
CA LYS A 68 10.61 -8.34 -5.33
C LYS A 68 10.48 -6.90 -4.83
N LEU A 69 9.50 -6.15 -5.34
CA LEU A 69 9.24 -4.78 -4.90
C LEU A 69 8.89 -4.72 -3.41
N GLY A 70 8.00 -5.60 -2.95
CA GLY A 70 7.67 -5.73 -1.53
C GLY A 70 8.88 -6.09 -0.66
N TYR A 71 9.75 -6.98 -1.13
CA TYR A 71 11.00 -7.32 -0.43
C TYR A 71 11.94 -6.11 -0.35
N LEU A 72 12.14 -5.40 -1.46
CA LEU A 72 13.02 -4.23 -1.54
C LEU A 72 12.53 -3.10 -0.63
N MET A 73 11.23 -2.81 -0.59
CA MET A 73 10.68 -1.80 0.34
C MET A 73 11.00 -2.17 1.80
N ARG A 74 10.82 -3.44 2.20
CA ARG A 74 11.16 -3.90 3.55
C ARG A 74 12.67 -3.82 3.81
N LEU A 75 13.49 -4.14 2.83
CA LEU A 75 14.96 -4.01 2.92
C LEU A 75 15.39 -2.56 3.16
N PHE A 76 14.69 -1.60 2.55
CA PHE A 76 14.96 -0.17 2.70
C PHE A 76 14.30 0.47 3.93
N GLY A 77 13.62 -0.30 4.78
CA GLY A 77 13.10 0.17 6.07
C GLY A 77 11.58 0.26 6.17
N ALA A 78 10.82 -0.21 5.17
CA ALA A 78 9.38 -0.32 5.31
C ALA A 78 9.00 -1.38 6.36
N GLU A 79 7.99 -1.09 7.18
CA GLU A 79 7.36 -2.09 8.05
C GLU A 79 6.66 -3.17 7.22
N LYS A 80 6.01 -2.72 6.12
CA LYS A 80 5.32 -3.52 5.12
C LYS A 80 4.93 -2.63 3.93
N GLU A 81 4.26 -3.23 2.96
CA GLU A 81 3.54 -2.51 1.92
C GLU A 81 2.32 -1.77 2.49
N SER A 82 2.01 -0.57 1.98
CA SER A 82 0.85 0.21 2.39
C SER A 82 -0.47 -0.36 1.84
N PHE A 83 -0.41 -1.03 0.69
CA PHE A 83 -1.47 -1.82 0.07
C PHE A 83 -0.85 -2.91 -0.84
N GLU A 84 -1.66 -3.85 -1.31
CA GLU A 84 -1.18 -4.87 -2.26
C GLU A 84 -0.68 -4.20 -3.54
N SER A 85 0.62 -4.34 -3.83
CA SER A 85 1.23 -3.67 -4.97
C SER A 85 0.62 -4.16 -6.29
N ILE A 86 0.34 -3.23 -7.20
CA ILE A 86 -0.05 -3.53 -8.57
C ILE A 86 1.22 -3.52 -9.42
N VAL A 87 1.44 -4.61 -10.13
CA VAL A 87 2.38 -4.68 -11.26
C VAL A 87 1.60 -5.27 -12.42
N ALA A 88 1.50 -4.51 -13.51
CA ALA A 88 0.77 -4.91 -14.69
C ALA A 88 1.62 -4.69 -15.93
N PHE A 89 1.65 -5.67 -16.82
CA PHE A 89 2.44 -5.64 -18.05
C PHE A 89 1.54 -5.68 -19.29
N GLY A 90 1.93 -4.94 -20.33
CA GLY A 90 1.25 -4.91 -21.62
C GLY A 90 -0.25 -4.64 -21.49
N PRO A 91 -1.15 -5.48 -22.05
CA PRO A 91 -2.60 -5.26 -21.99
C PRO A 91 -3.17 -5.09 -20.57
N ASN A 92 -2.57 -5.72 -19.56
CA ASN A 92 -3.04 -5.63 -18.17
C ASN A 92 -2.89 -4.21 -17.60
N THR A 93 -2.03 -3.38 -18.20
CA THR A 93 -1.87 -1.97 -17.78
C THR A 93 -3.15 -1.16 -17.90
N ALA A 94 -4.04 -1.55 -18.84
CA ALA A 94 -5.32 -0.89 -19.08
C ALA A 94 -6.37 -1.16 -17.98
N GLU A 95 -6.20 -2.20 -17.15
CA GLU A 95 -7.13 -2.52 -16.05
C GLU A 95 -6.77 -1.72 -14.79
N PRO A 96 -7.59 -0.76 -14.33
CA PRO A 96 -7.20 0.16 -13.25
C PRO A 96 -6.75 -0.53 -11.96
N HIS A 97 -7.53 -1.49 -11.47
CA HIS A 97 -7.29 -2.21 -10.21
C HIS A 97 -6.79 -3.64 -10.46
N HIS A 98 -5.81 -3.77 -11.36
CA HIS A 98 -5.19 -5.06 -11.70
C HIS A 98 -4.50 -5.68 -10.48
N HIS A 99 -4.58 -7.01 -10.34
CA HIS A 99 -3.77 -7.76 -9.39
C HIS A 99 -2.67 -8.53 -10.15
N PRO A 100 -1.40 -8.51 -9.70
CA PRO A 100 -0.31 -9.20 -10.37
C PRO A 100 -0.62 -10.67 -10.69
N THR A 101 -0.33 -11.09 -11.93
CA THR A 101 -0.59 -12.44 -12.42
C THR A 101 0.70 -13.18 -12.79
N ASN A 102 0.57 -14.36 -13.40
CA ASN A 102 1.67 -15.07 -14.02
C ASN A 102 2.00 -14.58 -15.44
N ARG A 103 1.39 -13.47 -15.91
CA ARG A 103 1.76 -12.86 -17.20
C ARG A 103 3.23 -12.45 -17.14
N LYS A 104 3.99 -12.86 -18.14
CA LYS A 104 5.41 -12.52 -18.30
C LYS A 104 5.57 -11.19 -19.00
N LEU A 105 6.61 -10.45 -18.62
CA LEU A 105 7.07 -9.26 -19.32
C LEU A 105 7.61 -9.66 -20.70
N ALA A 106 7.22 -8.93 -21.73
CA ALA A 106 7.69 -9.09 -23.11
C ALA A 106 8.28 -7.77 -23.64
N ASP A 107 9.14 -7.86 -24.66
CA ASP A 107 9.65 -6.66 -25.34
C ASP A 107 8.50 -5.78 -25.88
N GLY A 108 8.64 -4.46 -25.71
CA GLY A 108 7.63 -3.48 -26.10
C GLY A 108 6.43 -3.32 -25.15
N ASP A 109 6.35 -4.10 -24.06
CA ASP A 109 5.29 -3.93 -23.06
C ASP A 109 5.39 -2.60 -22.31
N ILE A 110 4.23 -1.96 -22.11
CA ILE A 110 4.09 -0.94 -21.07
C ILE A 110 4.10 -1.64 -19.71
N VAL A 111 4.78 -1.03 -18.73
CA VAL A 111 4.79 -1.50 -17.33
C VAL A 111 4.10 -0.45 -16.46
N LYS A 112 3.01 -0.85 -15.79
CA LYS A 112 2.33 -0.05 -14.77
C LYS A 112 2.66 -0.61 -13.40
N VAL A 113 3.07 0.26 -12.48
CA VAL A 113 3.34 -0.09 -11.09
C VAL A 113 2.60 0.87 -10.17
N ASP A 114 1.77 0.36 -9.27
CA ASP A 114 1.11 1.11 -8.19
C ASP A 114 1.52 0.50 -6.85
N PHE A 115 2.15 1.28 -5.99
CA PHE A 115 2.86 0.76 -4.83
C PHE A 115 3.08 1.84 -3.76
N GLY A 116 3.37 1.39 -2.55
CA GLY A 116 3.82 2.26 -1.47
C GLY A 116 4.33 1.46 -0.28
N ALA A 117 5.31 2.02 0.40
CA ALA A 117 5.78 1.54 1.70
C ALA A 117 4.91 2.10 2.82
N GLN A 118 4.88 1.39 3.94
CA GLN A 118 4.46 1.93 5.24
C GLN A 118 5.68 2.16 6.13
N PHE A 119 5.78 3.35 6.71
CA PHE A 119 6.83 3.74 7.64
C PHE A 119 6.25 4.42 8.88
N GLU A 120 6.52 3.86 10.07
CA GLU A 120 5.99 4.33 11.35
C GLU A 120 4.48 4.61 11.35
N GLY A 121 3.72 3.73 10.69
CA GLY A 121 2.28 3.84 10.56
C GLY A 121 1.75 4.77 9.44
N TRP A 122 2.63 5.39 8.64
CA TRP A 122 2.29 6.31 7.53
C TRP A 122 2.65 5.78 6.15
#